data_AF-A0A0D9Y7G6-F1
#
_entry.id   AF-A0A0D9Y7G6-F1
#
_cell.length_a   1.000
_cell.length_b   1.000
_cell.length_c   1.000
_cell.angle_alpha   90.00
_cell.angle_beta   90.00
_cell.angle_gamma   90.00
#
_symmetry.space_group_name_H-M   'P 1'
#
loop_
_entity.id
_entity.type
_entity.pdbx_description
1 polymer ?
#
loop_
_entity_poly.entity_id
_entity_poly.type
_entity_poly.pdbx_seq_one_letter_code
_entity_poly.pdbx_strand_id
1 'polypeptide(L)'
;MPSRVQREQHHRSRSLIGGKPKKEKKNDGMASSPYHAAVGVAVLAILLAAPAAEAGAPTAAPLATYSLEDACKKTGPHYGLCIATLSADRSAKSSDTVGLARVAVLAAQKNASETATYLSSIYDDDSIEKKTVQLQQCLEDCSERYEAAVEQLTDATVALDTGGYEEAMALVAAGQAEVKMCQRGFKAVPQHRNILTLRNREVDQLCSIAFTITKLIRVSPSAEE
;
A
#
# COMPACT_ATOMS: atom_id res chain seq x y z
N MET A 1 -23.97 -14.32 4.27
CA MET A 1 -23.81 -15.04 2.98
C MET A 1 -24.64 -14.30 1.94
N PRO A 2 -24.06 -13.68 0.90
CA PRO A 2 -24.87 -12.94 -0.07
C PRO A 2 -25.76 -13.89 -0.88
N SER A 3 -27.02 -13.50 -1.02
CA SER A 3 -28.06 -14.22 -1.75
C SER A 3 -27.66 -14.48 -3.20
N ARG A 4 -28.10 -15.62 -3.74
CA ARG A 4 -27.74 -16.15 -5.07
C ARG A 4 -27.93 -15.14 -6.22
N VAL A 5 -28.85 -14.19 -6.05
CA VAL A 5 -29.19 -13.13 -7.02
C VAL A 5 -28.10 -12.07 -7.15
N GLN A 6 -27.36 -11.77 -6.08
CA GLN A 6 -26.30 -10.74 -6.09
C GLN A 6 -25.03 -11.21 -6.82
N ARG A 7 -24.76 -12.53 -6.82
CA ARG A 7 -23.64 -13.10 -7.59
C ARG A 7 -23.87 -13.04 -9.09
N GLU A 8 -25.11 -13.11 -9.56
CA GLU A 8 -25.39 -13.06 -11.01
C GLU A 8 -25.22 -11.66 -11.59
N GLN A 9 -25.56 -10.59 -10.85
CA GLN A 9 -25.37 -9.23 -11.34
C GLN A 9 -23.89 -8.84 -11.44
N HIS A 10 -23.06 -9.25 -10.48
CA HIS A 10 -21.62 -8.95 -10.49
C HIS A 10 -20.86 -9.71 -11.62
N HIS A 11 -21.36 -10.87 -12.05
CA HIS A 11 -20.79 -11.62 -13.17
C HIS A 11 -21.14 -11.00 -14.53
N ARG A 12 -22.33 -10.39 -14.66
CA ARG A 12 -22.82 -9.80 -15.92
C ARG A 12 -22.09 -8.50 -16.29
N SER A 13 -21.69 -7.70 -15.30
CA SER A 13 -20.98 -6.43 -15.51
C SER A 13 -19.52 -6.59 -15.97
N ARG A 14 -18.90 -7.76 -15.73
CA ARG A 14 -17.50 -8.03 -16.13
C ARG A 14 -17.31 -8.49 -17.58
N SER A 15 -18.39 -8.72 -18.34
CA SER A 15 -18.30 -9.34 -19.68
C SER A 15 -18.28 -8.37 -20.87
N LEU A 16 -18.27 -7.04 -20.66
CA LEU A 16 -18.47 -6.06 -21.75
C LEU A 16 -17.26 -5.17 -22.09
N ILE A 17 -16.03 -5.50 -21.69
CA ILE A 17 -14.84 -4.72 -22.07
C ILE A 17 -13.79 -5.64 -22.67
N GLY A 18 -13.90 -5.87 -23.98
CA GLY A 18 -12.98 -6.70 -24.76
C GLY A 18 -12.98 -6.32 -26.24
N GLY A 19 -12.42 -5.15 -26.57
CA GLY A 19 -12.20 -4.71 -27.95
C GLY A 19 -10.80 -5.12 -28.45
N LYS A 20 -10.75 -5.94 -29.53
CA LYS A 20 -9.51 -6.32 -30.23
C LYS A 20 -8.93 -5.17 -31.08
N PRO A 21 -7.61 -5.05 -31.23
CA PRO A 21 -7.00 -4.16 -32.22
C PRO A 21 -7.04 -4.77 -33.64
N LYS A 22 -7.36 -3.92 -34.63
CA LYS A 22 -7.55 -4.23 -36.05
C LYS A 22 -6.20 -4.06 -36.78
N LYS A 23 -5.72 -5.11 -37.48
CA LYS A 23 -4.53 -5.05 -38.34
C LYS A 23 -4.84 -4.28 -39.62
N GLU A 24 -4.04 -3.25 -39.92
CA GLU A 24 -4.07 -2.54 -41.20
C GLU A 24 -2.96 -3.08 -42.11
N LYS A 25 -3.36 -3.58 -43.29
CA LYS A 25 -2.48 -3.95 -44.40
C LYS A 25 -2.24 -2.70 -45.24
N LYS A 26 -0.98 -2.43 -45.60
CA LYS A 26 -0.66 -1.48 -46.68
C LYS A 26 0.21 -2.15 -47.73
N ASN A 27 -0.23 -1.96 -48.97
CA ASN A 27 0.11 -2.65 -50.21
C ASN A 27 1.52 -2.43 -50.75
N ASP A 28 1.85 -3.36 -51.64
CA ASP A 28 3.01 -3.50 -52.51
C ASP A 28 3.28 -2.32 -53.45
N GLY A 29 4.57 -2.12 -53.76
CA GLY A 29 5.09 -1.18 -54.74
C GLY A 29 6.34 -1.72 -55.43
N MET A 30 6.09 -2.46 -56.51
CA MET A 30 6.92 -2.88 -57.66
C MET A 30 8.19 -2.07 -57.99
N ALA A 31 9.33 -2.74 -58.25
CA ALA A 31 10.22 -2.47 -59.39
C ALA A 31 11.29 -3.55 -59.59
N SER A 32 11.72 -3.69 -60.85
CA SER A 32 12.31 -4.83 -61.54
C SER A 32 13.85 -4.93 -61.59
N SER A 33 14.29 -6.17 -61.79
CA SER A 33 15.38 -6.67 -62.67
C SER A 33 16.84 -6.77 -62.20
N PRO A 34 17.59 -7.78 -62.72
CA PRO A 34 18.76 -8.41 -62.11
C PRO A 34 20.07 -7.96 -62.75
N TYR A 35 21.24 -8.19 -62.12
CA TYR A 35 22.51 -8.54 -62.80
C TYR A 35 23.60 -9.02 -61.82
N HIS A 36 24.18 -10.18 -62.17
CA HIS A 36 25.57 -10.65 -62.08
C HIS A 36 26.39 -10.68 -60.77
N ALA A 37 26.84 -11.91 -60.48
CA ALA A 37 28.22 -12.35 -60.26
C ALA A 37 28.97 -11.91 -58.97
N ALA A 38 29.34 -12.96 -58.21
CA ALA A 38 30.55 -13.18 -57.41
C ALA A 38 31.47 -11.98 -57.07
N VAL A 39 31.87 -11.90 -55.80
CA VAL A 39 33.28 -11.91 -55.34
C VAL A 39 33.26 -11.92 -53.81
N GLY A 40 33.96 -12.89 -53.21
CA GLY A 40 34.09 -13.03 -51.76
C GLY A 40 34.93 -11.93 -51.13
N VAL A 41 34.54 -11.49 -49.93
CA VAL A 41 35.38 -10.71 -49.03
C VAL A 41 35.31 -11.39 -47.67
N ALA A 42 36.45 -11.92 -47.22
CA ALA A 42 36.61 -12.51 -45.90
C ALA A 42 36.43 -11.41 -44.84
N VAL A 43 35.38 -11.52 -44.03
CA VAL A 43 35.17 -10.63 -42.88
C VAL A 43 36.01 -11.17 -41.72
N LEU A 44 37.12 -10.51 -41.44
CA LEU A 44 37.96 -10.77 -40.27
C LEU A 44 37.23 -10.26 -39.02
N ALA A 45 36.65 -11.18 -38.24
CA ALA A 45 36.03 -10.86 -36.96
C ALA A 45 37.11 -10.61 -35.90
N ILE A 46 37.38 -9.34 -35.59
CA ILE A 46 38.22 -8.95 -34.45
C ILE A 46 37.33 -8.94 -33.20
N LEU A 47 37.50 -9.95 -32.34
CA LEU A 47 36.92 -9.99 -31.00
C LEU A 47 37.70 -9.03 -30.08
N LEU A 48 37.20 -7.81 -29.90
CA LEU A 48 37.62 -6.93 -28.81
C LEU A 48 36.95 -7.41 -27.52
N ALA A 49 37.68 -8.17 -26.70
CA ALA A 49 37.28 -8.44 -25.32
C ALA A 49 37.46 -7.13 -24.51
N ALA A 50 36.36 -6.44 -24.26
CA ALA A 50 36.34 -5.36 -23.29
C ALA A 50 36.50 -5.96 -21.88
N PRO A 51 37.36 -5.40 -21.00
CA PRO A 51 37.39 -5.81 -19.62
C PRO A 51 36.06 -5.44 -18.97
N ALA A 52 35.39 -6.42 -18.36
CA ALA A 52 34.29 -6.15 -17.46
C ALA A 52 34.85 -5.30 -16.31
N ALA A 53 34.58 -4.00 -16.34
CA ALA A 53 34.73 -3.17 -15.16
C ALA A 53 33.73 -3.71 -14.14
N GLU A 54 34.24 -4.41 -13.12
CA GLU A 54 33.45 -4.73 -11.94
C GLU A 54 33.09 -3.39 -11.28
N ALA A 55 31.88 -2.91 -11.58
CA ALA A 55 31.25 -1.86 -10.80
C ALA A 55 31.06 -2.44 -9.39
N GLY A 56 31.97 -2.08 -8.47
CA GLY A 56 31.83 -2.41 -7.07
C GLY A 56 30.42 -2.02 -6.60
N ALA A 57 29.64 -3.01 -6.20
CA ALA A 57 28.30 -2.79 -5.68
C ALA A 57 28.39 -1.80 -4.51
N PRO A 58 27.51 -0.77 -4.44
CA PRO A 58 27.52 0.14 -3.31
C PRO A 58 27.30 -0.67 -2.04
N THR A 59 28.27 -0.62 -1.13
CA THR A 59 28.14 -1.23 0.20
C THR A 59 26.94 -0.57 0.87
N ALA A 60 25.85 -1.32 1.04
CA ALA A 60 24.65 -0.83 1.70
C ALA A 60 25.05 -0.35 3.10
N ALA A 61 24.74 0.91 3.41
CA ALA A 61 24.98 1.47 4.74
C ALA A 61 24.25 0.61 5.79
N PRO A 62 24.85 0.38 6.98
CA PRO A 62 24.18 -0.37 8.05
C PRO A 62 22.84 0.29 8.41
N LEU A 63 21.78 -0.50 8.49
CA LEU A 63 20.48 -0.03 8.94
C LEU A 63 20.55 0.35 10.42
N ALA A 64 19.83 1.40 10.80
CA ALA A 64 19.79 1.84 12.19
C ALA A 64 18.95 0.86 13.04
N THR A 65 19.46 0.50 14.21
CA THR A 65 18.77 -0.35 15.18
C THR A 65 18.26 0.49 16.36
N TYR A 66 16.98 0.33 16.68
CA TYR A 66 16.33 0.97 17.82
C TYR A 66 15.72 -0.08 18.74
N SER A 67 15.78 0.18 20.05
CA SER A 67 14.93 -0.54 21.02
C SER A 67 13.46 -0.16 20.81
N LEU A 68 12.53 -0.97 21.34
CA LEU A 68 11.10 -0.66 21.30
C LEU A 68 10.81 0.68 21.99
N GLU A 69 11.40 0.91 23.16
CA GLU A 69 11.22 2.15 23.93
C GLU A 69 11.77 3.36 23.17
N ASP A 70 12.97 3.26 22.57
CA ASP A 70 13.58 4.37 21.84
C ASP A 70 12.85 4.66 20.53
N ALA A 71 12.39 3.62 19.81
CA ALA A 71 11.55 3.79 18.64
C ALA A 71 10.22 4.48 19.01
N CYS A 72 9.56 4.03 20.08
CA CYS A 72 8.31 4.63 20.54
C CYS A 72 8.48 6.07 21.02
N LYS A 73 9.61 6.46 21.63
CA LYS A 73 9.88 7.87 22.01
C LYS A 73 9.81 8.80 20.79
N LYS A 74 10.24 8.34 19.62
CA LYS A 74 10.21 9.13 18.37
C LYS A 74 8.79 9.39 17.87
N THR A 75 7.78 8.65 18.36
CA THR A 75 6.36 8.86 18.01
C THR A 75 5.69 10.01 18.76
N GLY A 76 6.42 10.68 19.66
CA GLY A 76 5.96 11.87 20.38
C GLY A 76 4.67 11.63 21.17
N PRO A 77 3.55 12.32 20.83
CA PRO A 77 2.29 12.18 21.56
C PRO A 77 1.68 10.78 21.50
N HIS A 78 2.15 9.91 20.59
CA HIS A 78 1.67 8.55 20.44
C HIS A 78 2.47 7.51 21.22
N TYR A 79 3.43 7.93 22.06
CA TYR A 79 4.29 7.03 22.84
C TYR A 79 3.51 5.94 23.57
N GLY A 80 2.48 6.31 24.34
CA GLY A 80 1.70 5.35 25.12
C GLY A 80 0.98 4.32 24.25
N LEU A 81 0.40 4.76 23.11
CA LEU A 81 -0.23 3.86 22.15
C LEU A 81 0.81 2.94 21.50
N CYS A 82 1.96 3.49 21.09
CA CYS A 82 3.06 2.72 20.51
C CYS A 82 3.52 1.59 21.44
N ILE A 83 3.80 1.89 22.71
CA ILE A 83 4.19 0.87 23.70
C ILE A 83 3.09 -0.17 23.86
N ALA A 84 1.83 0.25 24.04
CA ALA A 84 0.71 -0.67 24.23
C ALA A 84 0.51 -1.60 23.02
N THR A 85 0.63 -1.07 21.82
CA THR A 85 0.47 -1.84 20.58
C THR A 85 1.62 -2.80 20.34
N LEU A 86 2.87 -2.34 20.42
CA LEU A 86 4.03 -3.14 20.02
C LEU A 86 4.45 -4.14 21.10
N SER A 87 4.34 -3.80 22.39
CA SER A 87 4.75 -4.71 23.48
C SER A 87 3.84 -5.94 23.63
N ALA A 88 2.61 -5.88 23.09
CA ALA A 88 1.67 -6.99 23.05
C ALA A 88 2.15 -8.10 22.09
N ASP A 89 2.96 -7.75 21.09
CA ASP A 89 3.57 -8.70 20.18
C ASP A 89 4.92 -9.19 20.76
N ARG A 90 5.01 -10.50 21.02
CA ARG A 90 6.24 -11.10 21.56
C ARG A 90 7.42 -10.99 20.59
N SER A 91 7.17 -10.90 19.28
CA SER A 91 8.22 -10.73 18.27
C SER A 91 8.86 -9.35 18.31
N ALA A 92 8.13 -8.32 18.76
CA ALA A 92 8.62 -6.94 18.85
C ALA A 92 9.75 -6.77 19.88
N LYS A 93 9.84 -7.66 20.88
CA LYS A 93 10.90 -7.62 21.91
C LYS A 93 12.26 -8.09 21.41
N SER A 94 12.28 -8.82 20.29
CA SER A 94 13.48 -9.36 19.67
C SER A 94 13.74 -8.81 18.27
N SER A 95 12.87 -7.93 17.77
CA SER A 95 12.96 -7.39 16.41
C SER A 95 13.91 -6.21 16.32
N ASP A 96 14.59 -6.10 15.19
CA ASP A 96 15.22 -4.86 14.74
C ASP A 96 14.16 -3.80 14.37
N THR A 97 14.62 -2.60 13.99
CA THR A 97 13.75 -1.48 13.61
C THR A 97 12.79 -1.85 12.46
N VAL A 98 13.21 -2.73 11.55
CA VAL A 98 12.36 -3.23 10.45
C VAL A 98 11.22 -4.07 11.00
N GLY A 99 11.49 -5.00 11.91
CA GLY A 99 10.44 -5.79 12.56
C GLY A 99 9.51 -4.93 13.42
N LEU A 100 10.00 -3.90 14.12
CA LEU A 100 9.15 -2.94 14.84
C LEU A 100 8.22 -2.18 13.87
N ALA A 101 8.73 -1.72 12.73
CA ALA A 101 7.94 -1.07 11.69
C ALA A 101 6.86 -2.01 11.15
N ARG A 102 7.22 -3.27 10.89
CA ARG A 102 6.31 -4.30 10.39
C ARG A 102 5.16 -4.57 11.35
N VAL A 103 5.43 -4.74 12.64
CA VAL A 103 4.39 -4.92 13.66
C VAL A 103 3.47 -3.70 13.74
N ALA A 104 4.02 -2.48 13.63
CA ALA A 104 3.22 -1.25 13.63
C ALA A 104 2.26 -1.18 12.41
N VAL A 105 2.75 -1.51 11.21
CA VAL A 105 1.92 -1.57 9.98
C VAL A 105 0.83 -2.62 10.11
N LEU A 106 1.14 -3.82 10.60
CA LEU A 106 0.16 -4.89 10.82
C LEU A 106 -0.91 -4.50 11.85
N ALA A 107 -0.54 -3.76 12.89
CA ALA A 107 -1.50 -3.25 13.86
C ALA A 107 -2.46 -2.24 13.23
N ALA A 108 -1.95 -1.31 12.41
CA ALA A 108 -2.78 -0.38 11.64
C ALA A 108 -3.72 -1.12 10.69
N GLN A 109 -3.19 -2.10 9.93
CA GLN A 109 -3.95 -2.93 8.99
C GLN A 109 -5.08 -3.67 9.71
N LYS A 110 -4.80 -4.34 10.83
CA LYS A 110 -5.80 -5.07 11.62
C LYS A 110 -6.93 -4.15 12.08
N ASN A 111 -6.61 -2.98 12.62
CA ASN A 111 -7.63 -2.02 13.07
C ASN A 111 -8.43 -1.44 11.89
N ALA A 112 -7.80 -1.25 10.73
CA ALA A 112 -8.51 -0.87 9.51
C ALA A 112 -9.49 -1.95 9.06
N SER A 113 -9.08 -3.23 9.04
CA SER A 113 -9.95 -4.36 8.67
C SER A 113 -11.11 -4.56 9.67
N GLU A 114 -10.85 -4.39 10.96
CA GLU A 114 -11.90 -4.44 11.99
C GLU A 114 -12.90 -3.29 11.83
N THR A 115 -12.43 -2.12 11.39
CA THR A 115 -13.31 -0.97 11.11
C THR A 115 -14.11 -1.17 9.82
N ALA A 116 -13.53 -1.76 8.78
CA ALA A 116 -14.27 -2.18 7.58
C ALA A 116 -15.39 -3.17 7.93
N THR A 117 -15.09 -4.14 8.79
CA THR A 117 -16.09 -5.11 9.28
C THR A 117 -17.18 -4.41 10.09
N TYR A 118 -16.81 -3.46 10.94
CA TYR A 118 -17.76 -2.67 11.72
C TYR A 118 -18.68 -1.83 10.81
N LEU A 119 -18.13 -1.21 9.77
CA LEU A 119 -18.89 -0.47 8.75
C LEU A 119 -19.93 -1.36 8.07
N SER A 120 -19.54 -2.56 7.62
CA SER A 120 -20.46 -3.55 7.06
C SER A 120 -21.57 -3.91 8.05
N SER A 121 -21.22 -4.14 9.33
CA SER A 121 -22.22 -4.48 10.35
C SER A 121 -23.22 -3.35 10.59
N ILE A 122 -22.77 -2.09 10.58
CA ILE A 122 -23.65 -0.93 10.68
C ILE A 122 -24.52 -0.81 9.44
N TYR A 123 -23.95 -1.03 8.25
CA TYR A 123 -24.68 -0.94 6.99
C TYR A 123 -25.84 -1.95 6.92
N ASP A 124 -25.64 -3.16 7.43
CA ASP A 124 -26.64 -4.23 7.46
C ASP A 124 -27.64 -4.13 8.63
N ASP A 125 -27.39 -3.26 9.62
CA ASP A 125 -28.24 -3.11 10.79
C ASP A 125 -29.54 -2.32 10.49
N ASP A 126 -30.65 -3.03 10.38
CA ASP A 126 -32.00 -2.47 10.16
C ASP A 126 -32.56 -1.72 11.38
N SER A 127 -31.99 -1.91 12.59
CA SER A 127 -32.38 -1.19 13.81
C SER A 127 -31.96 0.27 13.81
N ILE A 128 -31.08 0.65 12.88
CA ILE A 128 -30.88 2.06 12.51
C ILE A 128 -32.08 2.45 11.63
N GLU A 129 -33.27 2.51 12.26
CA GLU A 129 -34.59 2.77 11.64
C GLU A 129 -34.68 4.12 10.89
N LYS A 130 -33.60 4.92 10.91
CA LYS A 130 -33.45 6.20 10.21
C LYS A 130 -32.07 6.37 9.59
N LYS A 131 -31.56 5.37 8.86
CA LYS A 131 -30.43 5.63 7.95
C LYS A 131 -30.90 6.61 6.87
N THR A 132 -30.58 7.89 7.05
CA THR A 132 -30.80 8.88 6.01
C THR A 132 -29.98 8.48 4.78
N VAL A 133 -30.42 8.90 3.59
CA VAL A 133 -29.65 8.69 2.35
C VAL A 133 -28.20 9.17 2.50
N GLN A 134 -28.01 10.27 3.23
CA GLN A 134 -26.68 10.82 3.53
C GLN A 134 -25.84 9.90 4.42
N LEU A 135 -26.44 9.24 5.42
CA LEU A 135 -25.73 8.27 6.26
C LEU A 135 -25.37 7.02 5.45
N GLN A 136 -26.28 6.51 4.62
CA GLN A 136 -26.00 5.34 3.76
C GLN A 136 -24.83 5.62 2.82
N GLN A 137 -24.89 6.74 2.10
CA GLN A 137 -23.79 7.17 1.24
C GLN A 137 -22.49 7.27 2.02
N CYS A 138 -22.51 7.89 3.21
CA CYS A 138 -21.30 8.03 4.03
C CYS A 138 -20.72 6.69 4.52
N LEU A 139 -21.58 5.69 4.78
CA LEU A 139 -21.16 4.35 5.19
C LEU A 139 -20.54 3.58 4.01
N GLU A 140 -21.15 3.66 2.82
CA GLU A 140 -20.62 3.09 1.57
C GLU A 140 -19.26 3.69 1.23
N ASP A 141 -19.20 5.03 1.16
CA ASP A 141 -17.99 5.82 0.93
C ASP A 141 -16.86 5.46 1.90
N CYS A 142 -17.19 5.26 3.18
CA CYS A 142 -16.20 4.88 4.17
C CYS A 142 -15.76 3.43 4.03
N SER A 143 -16.65 2.54 3.59
CA SER A 143 -16.31 1.12 3.37
C SER A 143 -15.27 0.98 2.27
N GLU A 144 -15.48 1.64 1.13
CA GLU A 144 -14.52 1.67 0.01
C GLU A 144 -13.15 2.22 0.45
N ARG A 145 -13.15 3.31 1.21
CA ARG A 145 -11.92 3.91 1.75
C ARG A 145 -11.19 2.99 2.72
N TYR A 146 -11.92 2.26 3.56
CA TYR A 146 -11.31 1.31 4.48
C TYR A 146 -10.77 0.06 3.77
N GLU A 147 -11.42 -0.40 2.71
CA GLU A 147 -10.89 -1.45 1.83
C GLU A 147 -9.58 -0.99 1.17
N ALA A 148 -9.56 0.21 0.60
CA ALA A 148 -8.34 0.81 0.04
C ALA A 148 -7.24 0.96 1.11
N ALA A 149 -7.57 1.45 2.31
CA ALA A 149 -6.61 1.56 3.40
C ALA A 149 -5.99 0.20 3.79
N VAL A 150 -6.80 -0.86 3.84
CA VAL A 150 -6.32 -2.23 4.11
C VAL A 150 -5.37 -2.70 3.00
N GLU A 151 -5.70 -2.46 1.73
CA GLU A 151 -4.83 -2.79 0.60
C GLU A 151 -3.47 -2.08 0.70
N GLN A 152 -3.49 -0.75 0.87
CA GLN A 152 -2.26 0.05 1.03
C GLN A 152 -1.39 -0.44 2.19
N LEU A 153 -1.97 -0.77 3.34
CA LEU A 153 -1.23 -1.26 4.51
C LEU A 153 -0.72 -2.70 4.32
N THR A 154 -1.41 -3.51 3.51
CA THR A 154 -0.93 -4.83 3.09
C THR A 154 0.32 -4.68 2.23
N ASP A 155 0.27 -3.83 1.22
CA ASP A 155 1.38 -3.56 0.32
C ASP A 155 2.56 -2.92 1.06
N ALA A 156 2.30 -2.06 2.06
CA ALA A 156 3.35 -1.50 2.91
C ALA A 156 4.12 -2.59 3.65
N THR A 157 3.46 -3.66 4.08
CA THR A 157 4.11 -4.81 4.72
C THR A 157 5.01 -5.54 3.72
N VAL A 158 4.55 -5.74 2.48
CA VAL A 158 5.35 -6.35 1.41
C VAL A 158 6.57 -5.48 1.05
N ALA A 159 6.39 -4.16 1.00
CA ALA A 159 7.47 -3.22 0.76
C ALA A 159 8.52 -3.26 1.89
N LEU A 160 8.10 -3.38 3.16
CA LEU A 160 9.04 -3.58 4.28
C LEU A 160 9.82 -4.90 4.12
N ASP A 161 9.13 -5.99 3.82
CA ASP A 161 9.72 -7.33 3.67
C ASP A 161 10.72 -7.40 2.48
N THR A 162 10.64 -6.47 1.52
CA THR A 162 11.53 -6.37 0.35
C THR A 162 12.54 -5.21 0.43
N GLY A 163 12.61 -4.48 1.55
CA GLY A 163 13.55 -3.38 1.75
C GLY A 163 13.13 -2.04 1.11
N GLY A 164 11.91 -1.96 0.55
CA GLY A 164 11.29 -0.78 -0.03
C GLY A 164 10.78 0.23 1.01
N TYR A 165 11.62 0.73 1.90
CA TYR A 165 11.14 1.54 3.04
C TYR A 165 10.53 2.91 2.65
N GLU A 166 10.92 3.51 1.51
CA GLU A 166 10.27 4.75 1.02
C GLU A 166 8.86 4.44 0.53
N GLU A 167 8.72 3.35 -0.21
CA GLU A 167 7.44 2.86 -0.71
C GLU A 167 6.52 2.47 0.46
N ALA A 168 7.04 1.76 1.46
CA ALA A 168 6.30 1.46 2.68
C ALA A 168 5.77 2.72 3.38
N MET A 169 6.58 3.77 3.51
CA MET A 169 6.14 5.06 4.07
C MET A 169 5.04 5.72 3.23
N ALA A 170 5.19 5.71 1.90
CA ALA A 170 4.19 6.27 0.98
C ALA A 170 2.85 5.52 1.08
N LEU A 171 2.89 4.19 1.12
CA LEU A 171 1.71 3.33 1.25
C LEU A 171 1.02 3.50 2.61
N VAL A 172 1.77 3.59 3.71
CA VAL A 172 1.20 3.92 5.03
C VAL A 172 0.52 5.30 5.01
N ALA A 173 1.15 6.29 4.39
CA ALA A 173 0.57 7.63 4.27
C ALA A 173 -0.70 7.64 3.40
N ALA A 174 -0.74 6.85 2.33
CA ALA A 174 -1.93 6.67 1.50
C ALA A 174 -3.07 6.04 2.29
N GLY A 175 -2.83 4.93 3.00
CA GLY A 175 -3.83 4.31 3.86
C GLY A 175 -4.35 5.24 4.95
N GLN A 176 -3.47 6.05 5.56
CA GLN A 176 -3.87 7.09 6.52
C GLN A 176 -4.76 8.17 5.88
N ALA A 177 -4.48 8.57 4.64
CA ALA A 177 -5.26 9.58 3.92
C ALA A 177 -6.71 9.11 3.69
N GLU A 178 -6.90 7.83 3.34
CA GLU A 178 -8.23 7.23 3.17
C GLU A 178 -9.06 7.28 4.46
N VAL A 179 -8.45 6.91 5.58
CA VAL A 179 -9.10 7.00 6.91
C VAL A 179 -9.48 8.44 7.25
N LYS A 180 -8.60 9.41 6.96
CA LYS A 180 -8.90 10.84 7.15
C LYS A 180 -10.02 11.32 6.23
N MET A 181 -10.13 10.78 5.02
CA MET A 181 -11.22 11.09 4.09
C MET A 181 -12.56 10.56 4.61
N CYS A 182 -12.58 9.33 5.13
CA CYS A 182 -13.75 8.78 5.80
C CYS A 182 -14.19 9.66 7.00
N GLN A 183 -13.25 10.05 7.87
CA GLN A 183 -13.55 10.94 9.00
C GLN A 183 -14.11 12.30 8.56
N ARG A 184 -13.67 12.83 7.41
CA ARG A 184 -14.23 14.08 6.85
C ARG A 184 -15.65 13.88 6.34
N GLY A 185 -15.97 12.76 5.69
CA GLY A 185 -17.33 12.44 5.26
C GLY A 185 -18.33 12.49 6.40
N PHE A 186 -17.98 11.89 7.55
CA PHE A 186 -18.84 11.89 8.75
C PHE A 186 -19.07 13.28 9.39
N LYS A 187 -18.27 14.30 9.04
CA LYS A 187 -18.55 15.69 9.47
C LYS A 187 -19.79 16.27 8.79
N ALA A 188 -20.14 15.79 7.59
CA ALA A 188 -21.33 16.19 6.86
C ALA A 188 -22.62 15.52 7.38
N VAL A 189 -22.50 14.59 8.33
CA VAL A 189 -23.63 13.90 8.97
C VAL A 189 -23.57 14.09 10.50
N PRO A 190 -23.85 15.30 11.03
CA PRO A 190 -23.49 15.69 12.40
C PRO A 190 -24.12 14.82 13.49
N GLN A 191 -25.33 14.30 13.25
CA GLN A 191 -26.06 13.42 14.17
C GLN A 191 -25.38 12.05 14.34
N HIS A 192 -24.52 11.66 13.39
CA HIS A 192 -23.86 10.37 13.34
C HIS A 192 -22.32 10.47 13.37
N ARG A 193 -21.77 11.67 13.59
CA ARG A 193 -20.32 11.93 13.57
C ARG A 193 -19.51 11.03 14.52
N ASN A 194 -20.11 10.57 15.60
CA ASN A 194 -19.46 9.77 16.64
C ASN A 194 -19.36 8.27 16.29
N ILE A 195 -20.09 7.77 15.29
CA ILE A 195 -20.11 6.34 14.93
C ILE A 195 -18.69 5.82 14.65
N LEU A 196 -17.89 6.58 13.88
CA LEU A 196 -16.53 6.17 13.51
C LEU A 196 -15.41 6.98 14.15
N THR A 197 -15.72 8.05 14.88
CA THR A 197 -14.68 9.00 15.32
C THR A 197 -13.55 8.34 16.11
N LEU A 198 -13.86 7.40 17.01
CA LEU A 198 -12.83 6.71 17.79
C LEU A 198 -11.99 5.77 16.92
N ARG A 199 -12.64 4.95 16.09
CA ARG A 199 -11.99 3.99 15.19
C ARG A 199 -11.11 4.69 14.15
N ASN A 200 -11.61 5.75 13.54
CA ASN A 200 -10.86 6.55 12.58
C ASN A 200 -9.63 7.19 13.23
N ARG A 201 -9.76 7.71 14.46
CA ARG A 201 -8.64 8.28 15.21
C ARG A 201 -7.59 7.22 15.54
N GLU A 202 -8.01 6.04 15.98
CA GLU A 202 -7.09 4.96 16.35
C GLU A 202 -6.26 4.49 15.15
N VAL A 203 -6.90 4.22 14.00
CA VAL A 203 -6.17 3.85 12.77
C VAL A 203 -5.25 4.97 12.29
N ASP A 204 -5.70 6.23 12.35
CA ASP A 204 -4.88 7.41 12.01
C ASP A 204 -3.60 7.52 12.86
N GLN A 205 -3.73 7.28 14.17
CA GLN A 205 -2.61 7.29 15.11
C GLN A 205 -1.67 6.10 14.88
N LEU A 206 -2.21 4.91 14.61
CA LEU A 206 -1.42 3.72 14.29
C LEU A 206 -0.63 3.89 12.98
N CYS A 207 -1.23 4.47 11.94
CA CYS A 207 -0.49 4.81 10.71
C CYS A 207 0.63 5.82 11.00
N SER A 208 0.39 6.81 11.86
CA SER A 208 1.41 7.80 12.24
C SER A 208 2.58 7.16 13.00
N ILE A 209 2.31 6.21 13.89
CA ILE A 209 3.33 5.38 14.56
C ILE A 209 4.12 4.58 13.54
N ALA A 210 3.43 3.85 12.65
CA ALA A 210 4.06 3.01 11.64
C ALA A 210 4.98 3.83 10.72
N PHE A 211 4.50 4.96 10.20
CA PHE A 211 5.29 5.87 9.38
C PHE A 211 6.57 6.34 10.11
N THR A 212 6.42 6.75 11.37
CA THR A 212 7.53 7.24 12.19
C THR A 212 8.59 6.17 12.40
N ILE A 213 8.19 4.94 12.75
CA ILE A 213 9.14 3.84 12.99
C ILE A 213 9.82 3.42 11.68
N THR A 214 9.08 3.33 10.56
CA THR A 214 9.67 3.04 9.25
C THR A 214 10.74 4.08 8.87
N LYS A 215 10.50 5.37 9.17
CA LYS A 215 11.49 6.43 8.93
C LYS A 215 12.79 6.22 9.70
N LEU A 216 12.75 5.62 10.89
CA LEU A 216 13.95 5.38 11.72
C LEU A 216 14.92 4.39 11.08
N ILE A 217 14.45 3.49 10.21
CA ILE A 217 15.29 2.48 9.54
C ILE A 217 16.47 3.13 8.80
N ARG A 218 16.30 4.37 8.31
CA ARG A 218 17.33 5.13 7.59
C ARG A 218 18.06 6.19 8.43
N VAL A 219 17.63 6.45 9.67
CA VAL A 219 18.19 7.51 10.52
C VAL A 219 19.06 6.88 11.59
N SER A 220 20.38 7.05 11.48
CA SER A 220 21.35 6.61 12.49
C SER A 220 21.11 7.34 13.83
N PRO A 221 21.15 6.66 15.00
CA PRO A 221 20.84 7.25 16.30
C PRO A 221 21.74 8.43 16.72
N SER A 222 22.89 8.60 16.07
CA SER A 222 23.92 9.61 16.40
C SER A 222 23.68 11.01 15.81
N ALA A 223 22.55 11.25 15.12
CA ALA A 223 22.31 12.49 14.37
C ALA A 223 21.42 13.52 15.08
N GLU A 224 20.99 13.29 16.32
CA GLU A 224 20.14 14.23 17.06
C GLU A 224 20.72 14.55 18.44
N GLU A 225 21.65 15.51 18.48
CA GLU A 225 21.92 16.40 19.62
C GLU A 225 21.31 17.78 19.35
#